data_AF-A0A2W4JZE0-F1
#
_entry.id   AF-A0A2W4JZE0-F1
#
_cell.length_a   1.000
_cell.length_b   1.000
_cell.length_c   1.000
_cell.angle_alpha   90.00
_cell.angle_beta   90.00
_cell.angle_gamma   90.00
#
_symmetry.space_group_name_H-M   'P 1'
#
loop_
_entity.id
_entity.type
_entity.pdbx_description
1 polymer ?
#
loop_
_entity_poly.entity_id
_entity_poly.type
_entity_poly.pdbx_seq_one_letter_code
_entity_poly.pdbx_strand_id
1 'polypeptide(L)'
;MSTNPYAAPGAQVEDVAIIDGEGAFVEEGRSVNAGRGLSWLAQAWGLFKEQPLVWLGQFLAMGVIMILLALLPYIGQILVSLAVPVLLGGIMLGAHQLAAGERLEFGKLFAGFSHRLGSLMLLGLFMLIA
;
A
#
# COMPACT_ATOMS: atom_id res chain seq x y z
N MET A 1 -43.62 -26.89 -24.53
CA MET A 1 -42.53 -26.01 -24.07
C MET A 1 -41.29 -26.36 -24.88
N SER A 2 -40.83 -25.47 -25.77
CA SER A 2 -39.69 -25.73 -26.65
C SER A 2 -38.38 -25.39 -25.95
N THR A 3 -37.57 -26.40 -25.66
CA THR A 3 -36.23 -26.27 -25.08
C THR A 3 -35.28 -25.65 -26.11
N ASN A 4 -34.71 -24.48 -25.82
CA ASN A 4 -33.77 -23.78 -26.71
C ASN A 4 -32.38 -24.45 -26.65
N PRO A 5 -31.91 -25.14 -27.72
CA PRO A 5 -30.65 -25.86 -27.71
C PRO A 5 -29.40 -24.97 -27.83
N TYR A 6 -29.57 -23.66 -28.05
CA TYR A 6 -28.49 -22.67 -28.13
C TYR A 6 -28.42 -21.74 -26.92
N ALA A 7 -29.06 -22.09 -25.81
CA ALA A 7 -28.94 -21.30 -24.58
C ALA A 7 -27.50 -21.35 -24.06
N ALA A 8 -26.87 -20.18 -23.87
CA ALA A 8 -25.55 -20.09 -23.27
C ALA A 8 -25.59 -20.67 -21.83
N PRO A 9 -24.52 -21.36 -21.37
CA PRO A 9 -24.47 -21.88 -20.01
C PRO A 9 -24.67 -20.74 -19.01
N GLY A 10 -25.69 -20.85 -18.15
CA GLY A 10 -25.89 -19.90 -17.06
C GLY A 10 -24.79 -20.10 -16.03
N ALA A 11 -23.80 -19.21 -15.98
CA ALA A 11 -22.90 -19.12 -14.84
C ALA A 11 -23.69 -18.56 -13.65
N GLN A 12 -23.61 -19.21 -12.49
CA GLN A 12 -24.04 -18.57 -11.25
C GLN A 12 -23.04 -17.45 -10.97
N VAL A 13 -23.42 -16.23 -11.32
CA VAL A 13 -22.69 -15.03 -10.93
C VAL A 13 -23.11 -14.75 -9.50
N GLU A 14 -22.16 -14.85 -8.56
CA GLU A 14 -22.39 -14.43 -7.19
C GLU A 14 -22.58 -12.91 -7.24
N ASP A 15 -23.82 -12.45 -7.08
CA ASP A 15 -24.13 -11.02 -6.96
C ASP A 15 -23.37 -10.53 -5.74
N VAL A 16 -22.26 -9.82 -5.95
CA VAL A 16 -21.52 -9.16 -4.88
C VAL A 16 -22.53 -8.25 -4.21
N ALA A 17 -22.96 -8.61 -3.01
CA ALA A 17 -23.83 -7.78 -2.21
C ALA A 17 -23.18 -6.39 -2.17
N ILE A 18 -23.86 -5.40 -2.75
CA ILE A 18 -23.44 -4.01 -2.65
C ILE A 18 -23.55 -3.69 -1.16
N ILE A 19 -22.44 -3.84 -0.45
CA ILE A 19 -22.32 -3.37 0.92
C ILE A 19 -22.28 -1.86 0.77
N ASP A 20 -23.37 -1.19 1.15
CA ASP A 20 -23.39 0.27 1.34
C ASP A 20 -22.41 0.60 2.48
N GLY A 21 -21.14 0.69 2.14
CA GLY A 21 -20.00 0.83 3.04
C GLY A 21 -18.74 1.15 2.25
N GLU A 22 -17.74 1.73 2.93
CA GLU A 22 -16.46 2.19 2.39
C GLU A 22 -15.88 1.23 1.33
N GLY A 23 -16.11 1.53 0.05
CA GLY A 23 -15.70 0.64 -1.05
C GLY A 23 -16.65 0.55 -2.24
N ALA A 24 -17.83 1.17 -2.20
CA ALA A 24 -18.69 1.26 -3.39
C ALA A 24 -17.93 1.91 -4.56
N PHE A 25 -17.78 1.15 -5.66
CA PHE A 25 -17.13 1.63 -6.87
C PHE A 25 -17.93 2.80 -7.44
N VAL A 26 -17.30 3.98 -7.52
CA VAL A 26 -17.90 5.16 -8.14
C VAL A 26 -17.44 5.20 -9.58
N GLU A 27 -18.32 4.81 -10.51
CA GLU A 27 -18.01 4.66 -11.93
C GLU A 27 -17.42 5.93 -12.56
N GLU A 28 -17.92 7.11 -12.18
CA GLU A 28 -17.42 8.41 -12.66
C GLU A 28 -16.37 9.05 -11.74
N GLY A 29 -15.94 8.33 -10.70
CA GLY A 29 -15.10 8.88 -9.64
C GLY A 29 -15.81 9.91 -8.76
N ARG A 30 -15.19 10.26 -7.64
CA ARG A 30 -15.75 11.24 -6.71
C ARG A 30 -15.20 12.64 -7.03
N SER A 31 -16.03 13.48 -7.66
CA SER A 31 -15.70 14.90 -7.85
C SER A 31 -15.57 15.61 -6.48
N VAL A 32 -14.51 16.38 -6.32
CA VAL A 32 -14.23 17.18 -5.12
C VAL A 32 -13.80 18.59 -5.53
N ASN A 33 -13.99 19.55 -4.62
CA ASN A 33 -13.51 20.92 -4.83
C ASN A 33 -12.01 20.95 -5.18
N ALA A 34 -11.60 21.84 -6.10
CA ALA A 34 -10.22 21.95 -6.56
C ALA A 34 -9.21 22.15 -5.41
N GLY A 35 -9.61 22.80 -4.31
CA GLY A 35 -8.77 22.99 -3.12
C GLY A 35 -8.54 21.74 -2.27
N ARG A 36 -9.21 20.62 -2.54
CA ARG A 36 -9.11 19.40 -1.73
C ARG A 36 -7.70 18.81 -1.77
N GLY A 37 -7.00 18.87 -2.90
CA GLY A 37 -5.61 18.40 -3.00
C GLY A 37 -4.65 19.15 -2.07
N LEU A 38 -4.73 20.49 -2.04
CA LEU A 38 -3.97 21.33 -1.11
C LEU A 38 -4.32 21.01 0.35
N SER A 39 -5.61 20.82 0.66
CA SER A 39 -6.03 20.43 2.00
C SER A 39 -5.48 19.07 2.42
N TRP A 40 -5.32 18.13 1.49
CA TRP A 40 -4.75 16.81 1.74
C TRP A 40 -3.25 16.90 2.06
N LEU A 41 -2.49 17.70 1.32
CA LEU A 41 -1.08 17.97 1.63
C LEU A 41 -0.91 18.66 2.99
N ALA A 42 -1.78 19.62 3.32
CA ALA A 42 -1.76 20.30 4.62
C ALA A 42 -2.05 19.33 5.78
N GLN A 43 -2.97 18.38 5.59
CA GLN A 43 -3.25 17.32 6.57
C GLN A 43 -2.05 16.38 6.74
N ALA A 44 -1.42 15.95 5.65
CA ALA A 44 -0.22 15.14 5.70
C ALA A 44 0.94 15.86 6.42
N TRP A 45 1.08 17.18 6.21
CA TRP A 45 2.03 18.00 6.96
C TRP A 45 1.72 18.05 8.46
N GLY A 46 0.44 17.99 8.83
CA GLY A 46 0.00 17.81 10.22
C GLY A 46 0.59 16.54 10.83
N LEU A 47 0.38 15.39 10.16
CA LEU A 47 0.88 14.08 10.59
C LEU A 47 2.41 14.07 10.71
N PHE A 48 3.13 14.65 9.74
CA PHE A 48 4.59 14.71 9.78
C PHE A 48 5.13 15.45 11.02
N LYS A 49 4.50 16.58 11.37
CA LYS A 49 4.93 17.42 12.50
C LYS A 49 4.71 16.79 13.87
N GLU A 50 3.87 15.77 13.99
CA GLU A 50 3.63 15.11 15.28
C GLU A 50 4.89 14.38 15.78
N GLN A 51 5.61 13.68 14.90
CA GLN A 51 6.78 12.86 15.27
C GLN A 51 7.90 12.89 14.21
N PRO A 52 8.45 14.08 13.88
CA PRO A 52 9.39 14.25 12.78
C PRO A 52 10.70 13.47 12.96
N LEU A 53 11.16 13.29 14.21
CA LEU A 53 12.36 12.51 14.50
C LEU A 53 12.19 11.02 14.22
N VAL A 54 11.00 10.47 14.50
CA VAL A 54 10.70 9.05 14.23
C VAL A 54 10.60 8.82 12.73
N TRP A 55 9.92 9.72 12.00
CA TRP A 55 9.89 9.73 10.53
C TRP A 55 11.30 9.76 9.94
N LEU A 56 12.13 10.69 10.39
CA LEU A 56 13.51 10.81 9.94
C LEU A 56 14.30 9.52 10.23
N GLY A 57 14.12 8.94 11.43
CA GLY A 57 14.74 7.67 11.79
C GLY A 57 14.34 6.55 10.84
N GLN A 58 13.05 6.42 10.51
CA GLN A 58 12.57 5.38 9.59
C GLN A 58 13.14 5.55 8.18
N PHE A 59 13.13 6.77 7.63
CA PHE A 59 13.70 7.04 6.32
C PHE A 59 15.22 6.84 6.28
N LEU A 60 15.92 7.23 7.35
CA LEU A 60 17.35 7.01 7.47
C LEU A 60 17.68 5.51 7.52
N ALA A 61 16.96 4.75 8.34
CA ALA A 61 17.12 3.30 8.43
C ALA A 61 16.81 2.61 7.10
N MET A 62 15.72 3.01 6.43
CA MET A 62 15.40 2.53 5.08
C MET A 62 16.55 2.83 4.10
N GLY A 63 17.08 4.07 4.09
CA GLY A 63 18.22 4.44 3.24
C GLY A 63 19.47 3.61 3.51
N VAL A 64 19.83 3.40 4.78
CA VAL A 64 20.95 2.54 5.17
C VAL A 64 20.74 1.11 4.68
N ILE A 65 19.55 0.54 4.87
CA ILE A 65 19.22 -0.81 4.37
C ILE A 65 19.39 -0.87 2.86
N MET A 66 18.85 0.10 2.12
CA MET A 66 18.96 0.12 0.65
C MET A 66 20.42 0.19 0.18
N ILE A 67 21.24 1.04 0.81
CA ILE A 67 22.67 1.14 0.51
C ILE A 67 23.35 -0.21 0.77
N LEU A 68 23.10 -0.82 1.95
CA LEU A 68 23.71 -2.10 2.30
C LEU A 68 23.31 -3.21 1.32
N LEU A 69 22.05 -3.27 0.89
CA LEU A 69 21.60 -4.24 -0.11
C LEU A 69 22.24 -4.00 -1.48
N ALA A 70 22.34 -2.74 -1.91
CA ALA A 70 22.93 -2.37 -3.19
C ALA A 70 24.44 -2.69 -3.29
N LEU A 71 25.14 -2.80 -2.16
CA LEU A 71 26.54 -3.22 -2.14
C LEU A 71 26.75 -4.71 -2.48
N LEU A 72 25.71 -5.55 -2.41
CA LEU A 72 25.83 -6.95 -2.78
C LEU A 72 25.89 -7.10 -4.31
N PRO A 73 27.00 -7.63 -4.87
CA PRO A 73 27.09 -7.87 -6.30
C PRO A 73 26.08 -8.95 -6.73
N TYR A 74 25.60 -8.84 -7.97
CA TYR A 74 24.65 -9.76 -8.63
C TYR A 74 23.22 -9.81 -8.07
N ILE A 75 23.04 -9.81 -6.75
CA ILE A 75 21.72 -9.96 -6.11
C ILE A 75 21.18 -8.68 -5.47
N GLY A 76 22.02 -7.65 -5.28
CA GLY A 76 21.62 -6.42 -4.57
C GLY A 76 20.39 -5.75 -5.15
N GLN A 77 20.30 -5.66 -6.49
CA GLN A 77 19.15 -5.05 -7.16
C GLN A 77 17.84 -5.81 -6.93
N ILE A 78 17.91 -7.15 -6.90
CA ILE A 78 16.75 -8.01 -6.65
C ILE A 78 16.27 -7.79 -5.20
N LEU A 79 17.21 -7.76 -4.25
CA LEU A 79 16.89 -7.54 -2.84
C LEU A 79 16.29 -6.14 -2.61
N VAL A 80 16.80 -5.10 -3.28
CA VAL A 80 16.25 -3.75 -3.20
C VAL A 80 14.82 -3.71 -3.75
N SER A 81 14.57 -4.32 -4.91
CA SER A 81 13.24 -4.39 -5.53
C SER A 81 12.19 -5.05 -4.61
N LEU A 82 12.61 -6.05 -3.83
CA LEU A 82 11.76 -6.73 -2.85
C LEU A 82 11.63 -5.94 -1.53
N ALA A 83 12.70 -5.28 -1.08
CA ALA A 83 12.72 -4.55 0.18
C ALA A 83 11.88 -3.26 0.14
N VAL A 84 11.83 -2.56 -1.00
CA VAL A 84 11.08 -1.31 -1.16
C VAL A 84 9.58 -1.46 -0.82
N PRO A 85 8.81 -2.36 -1.45
CA PRO A 85 7.38 -2.50 -1.14
C PRO A 85 7.12 -2.94 0.30
N VAL A 86 8.01 -3.76 0.87
CA VAL A 86 7.91 -4.23 2.25
C VAL A 86 8.13 -3.08 3.25
N LEU A 87 9.21 -2.33 3.10
CA LEU A 87 9.55 -1.22 4.00
C LEU A 87 8.59 -0.04 3.83
N LEU A 88 8.20 0.27 2.59
CA LEU A 88 7.21 1.32 2.32
C LEU A 88 5.82 0.93 2.87
N GLY A 89 5.46 -0.35 2.80
CA GLY A 89 4.27 -0.87 3.47
C GLY A 89 4.31 -0.69 4.99
N GLY A 90 5.47 -0.89 5.62
CA GLY A 90 5.68 -0.58 7.04
C GLY A 90 5.51 0.90 7.36
N ILE A 91 6.07 1.79 6.52
CA ILE A 91 5.88 3.25 6.65
C ILE A 91 4.40 3.63 6.52
N MET A 92 3.68 3.07 5.54
CA MET A 92 2.24 3.30 5.35
C MET A 92 1.42 2.84 6.56
N LEU A 93 1.75 1.68 7.15
CA LEU A 93 1.09 1.21 8.37
C LEU A 93 1.39 2.11 9.57
N GLY A 94 2.61 2.66 9.65
CA GLY A 94 2.97 3.68 10.64
C GLY A 94 2.17 4.98 10.46
N ALA A 95 2.04 5.45 9.22
CA ALA A 95 1.25 6.64 8.88
C ALA A 95 -0.22 6.47 9.26
N HIS A 96 -0.78 5.27 9.02
CA HIS A 96 -2.16 4.93 9.38
C HIS A 96 -2.38 4.95 10.90
N GLN A 97 -1.45 4.39 11.68
CA GLN A 97 -1.50 4.46 13.15
C GLN A 97 -1.44 5.90 13.64
N LEU A 98 -0.53 6.70 13.09
CA LEU A 98 -0.42 8.11 13.45
C LEU A 98 -1.71 8.88 13.13
N ALA A 99 -2.32 8.61 11.97
CA ALA A 99 -3.60 9.18 11.59
C ALA A 99 -4.78 8.72 12.49
N ALA A 100 -4.69 7.53 13.09
CA ALA A 100 -5.65 7.03 14.09
C ALA A 100 -5.43 7.61 15.51
N GLY A 101 -4.44 8.50 15.69
CA GLY A 101 -4.10 9.10 16.98
C GLY A 101 -3.17 8.22 17.84
N GLU A 102 -2.66 7.13 17.29
CA GLU A 102 -1.64 6.31 17.94
C GLU A 102 -0.24 6.90 17.74
N ARG A 103 0.74 6.39 18.50
CA ARG A 103 2.13 6.83 18.34
C ARG A 103 2.81 6.06 17.20
N LEU A 104 3.51 6.78 16.34
CA LEU A 104 4.44 6.20 15.40
C LEU A 104 5.63 5.58 16.15
N GLU A 105 5.83 4.28 15.97
CA GLU A 105 7.00 3.58 16.50
C GLU A 105 8.00 3.31 15.39
N PHE A 106 9.29 3.50 15.68
CA PHE A 106 10.37 3.22 14.72
C PHE A 106 10.29 1.80 14.15
N GLY A 107 9.99 0.79 14.99
CA GLY A 107 9.88 -0.61 14.60
C GLY A 107 8.80 -0.91 13.54
N LYS A 108 7.81 -0.02 13.35
CA LYS A 108 6.77 -0.20 12.33
C LYS A 108 7.31 -0.16 10.90
N LEU A 109 8.51 0.38 10.69
CA LEU A 109 9.23 0.26 9.42
C LEU A 109 9.31 -1.19 8.94
N PHE A 110 9.50 -2.14 9.87
CA PHE A 110 9.60 -3.56 9.56
C PHE A 110 8.27 -4.30 9.64
N ALA A 111 7.15 -3.62 9.90
CA ALA A 111 5.85 -4.28 10.02
C ALA A 111 5.36 -4.89 8.69
N GLY A 112 5.86 -4.41 7.54
CA GLY A 112 5.61 -5.06 6.25
C GLY A 112 6.18 -6.49 6.18
N PHE A 113 7.16 -6.83 7.03
CA PHE A 113 7.67 -8.20 7.11
C PHE A 113 6.75 -9.16 7.86
N SER A 114 5.89 -8.65 8.75
CA SER A 114 4.92 -9.47 9.49
C SER A 114 3.50 -9.39 8.92
N HIS A 115 3.15 -8.28 8.27
CA HIS A 115 1.81 -8.04 7.73
C HIS A 115 1.79 -8.21 6.20
N ARG A 116 1.25 -9.34 5.71
CA ARG A 116 1.12 -9.67 4.27
C ARG A 116 2.45 -9.62 3.48
N LEU A 117 3.55 -10.07 4.08
CA LEU A 117 4.85 -10.17 3.41
C LEU A 117 4.79 -10.90 2.07
N GLY A 118 4.04 -12.01 1.97
CA GLY A 118 3.90 -12.76 0.71
C GLY A 118 3.36 -11.91 -0.46
N SER A 119 2.33 -11.11 -0.22
CA SER A 119 1.76 -10.22 -1.25
C SER A 119 2.71 -9.07 -1.61
N LEU A 120 3.42 -8.51 -0.63
CA LEU A 120 4.37 -7.41 -0.86
C LEU A 120 5.62 -7.89 -1.61
N MET A 121 6.11 -9.09 -1.31
CA MET A 121 7.20 -9.73 -2.05
C MET A 121 6.80 -10.03 -3.50
N LEU A 122 5.56 -10.47 -3.71
CA LEU A 122 5.03 -10.75 -5.04
C LEU A 122 4.87 -9.46 -5.87
N LEU A 123 4.45 -8.35 -5.24
CA LEU A 123 4.46 -7.02 -5.85
C LEU A 123 5.88 -6.56 -6.22
N GLY A 124 6.86 -6.79 -5.33
CA GLY A 124 8.27 -6.51 -5.63
C GLY A 124 8.78 -7.34 -6.81
N LEU A 125 8.43 -8.62 -6.86
CA LEU A 125 8.78 -9.50 -7.99
C LEU A 125 8.16 -9.02 -9.30
N PHE A 126 6.88 -8.58 -9.28
CA PHE A 126 6.26 -7.98 -10.47
C PHE A 126 6.99 -6.72 -10.93
N MET A 127 7.34 -5.81 -10.01
CA MET A 127 8.13 -4.61 -10.32
C MET A 127 9.50 -4.90 -10.94
N LEU A 128 10.05 -6.10 -10.75
CA LEU A 128 11.32 -6.51 -11.34
C LEU A 128 11.15 -7.00 -12.80
N ILE A 129 9.97 -7.52 -13.16
CA ILE A 129 9.72 -8.20 -14.44
C ILE A 129 8.89 -7.33 -15.40
N ALA A 130 8.08 -6.40 -14.87
CA ALA A 130 7.26 -5.44 -15.62
C ALA A 130 8.11 -4.33 -16.26
#